data_AF-A0A849IR31-F1
#
_entry.id   AF-A0A849IR31-F1
#
_cell.length_a   1.000
_cell.length_b   1.000
_cell.length_c   1.000
_cell.angle_alpha   90.00
_cell.angle_beta   90.00
_cell.angle_gamma   90.00
#
_symmetry.space_group_name_H-M   'P 1'
#
loop_
_entity.id
_entity.type
_entity.pdbx_description
1 polymer ?
#
loop_
_entity_poly.entity_id
_entity_poly.type
_entity_poly.pdbx_seq_one_letter_code
_entity_poly.pdbx_strand_id
1 'polypeptide(L)'
;MPALRRRLPLLVALALLLSACGSPAGSSSGVSAAPQRSAGSAPYPGANASGFQAVDMTWVSANQGWALGVAPGCLGQRCVTVMETTDGGHHWVTVTDLHDCLLEAAPVGCPAGVPQVSRIRFANADVGYAFAGDGGPFSMTTNGGLSWAIQPGRQASAIKVGGGSAVRVSFSQGGCPGPCDWSIDRAALGQNSWVTLFTPPTSVNHGNVDLLRQGSHDIYAAFLGNPASGAGSQEAQLYVSTDGGTTWTAHLDPCARTKHPAYVASALAAAPGGVLAALCGSRSGVGPQMVTVSSDQGASFGPMEPLPHLTSGIFSELSATSAKALFVASPAVEMVETSTGGQSWRVAVRVKAQITPTTPQSTFLGFETPLVGRWIGPPDTLWTTTDGGGNWSASKF
;
A
#
# COMPACT_ATOMS: atom_id res chain seq x y z
N MET A 1 -4.30 -63.37 29.63
CA MET A 1 -4.64 -63.91 30.95
C MET A 1 -5.34 -62.81 31.77
N PRO A 2 -6.38 -63.15 32.56
CA PRO A 2 -7.53 -62.28 32.78
C PRO A 2 -7.58 -61.59 34.15
N ALA A 3 -8.45 -60.57 34.20
CA ALA A 3 -9.29 -60.12 35.32
C ALA A 3 -8.63 -59.55 36.60
N LEU A 4 -9.02 -58.32 36.97
CA LEU A 4 -10.06 -58.16 38.00
C LEU A 4 -10.71 -56.77 37.96
N ARG A 5 -12.04 -56.78 37.89
CA ARG A 5 -12.95 -55.64 38.10
C ARG A 5 -13.00 -55.30 39.60
N ARG A 6 -13.14 -54.02 39.93
CA ARG A 6 -13.93 -53.60 41.11
C ARG A 6 -14.79 -52.39 40.74
N ARG A 7 -16.08 -52.53 41.08
CA ARG A 7 -17.16 -51.56 40.92
C ARG A 7 -17.54 -50.97 42.29
N LEU A 8 -18.31 -49.87 42.21
CA LEU A 8 -19.22 -49.22 43.17
C LEU A 8 -18.63 -48.18 44.15
N PRO A 9 -19.41 -47.17 44.63
CA PRO A 9 -20.77 -46.75 44.24
C PRO A 9 -20.99 -45.22 44.04
N LEU A 10 -22.20 -44.94 43.54
CA LEU A 10 -22.97 -43.68 43.50
C LEU A 10 -23.02 -42.93 44.85
N LEU A 11 -22.92 -41.60 44.81
CA LEU A 11 -23.59 -40.72 45.76
C LEU A 11 -24.21 -39.54 45.00
N VAL A 12 -25.54 -39.54 44.97
CA VAL A 12 -26.41 -38.48 44.44
C VAL A 12 -26.59 -37.45 45.55
N ALA A 13 -26.20 -36.21 45.29
CA ALA A 13 -26.59 -35.06 46.11
C ALA A 13 -27.46 -34.14 45.25
N LEU A 14 -28.75 -34.17 45.56
CA LEU A 14 -29.79 -33.31 45.02
C LEU A 14 -29.65 -31.94 45.70
N ALA A 15 -29.32 -30.89 44.95
CA ALA A 15 -29.40 -29.51 45.41
C ALA A 15 -30.39 -28.75 44.52
N LEU A 16 -31.60 -28.56 45.07
CA LEU A 16 -32.62 -27.63 44.59
C LEU A 16 -32.19 -26.20 44.95
N LEU A 17 -31.96 -25.33 43.97
CA LEU A 17 -31.97 -23.89 44.16
C LEU A 17 -32.71 -23.18 43.01
N LEU A 18 -33.92 -22.76 43.38
CA LEU A 18 -34.71 -21.59 43.01
C LEU A 18 -34.31 -20.74 41.80
N SER A 19 -35.33 -20.55 40.96
CA SER A 19 -35.50 -19.61 39.87
C SER A 19 -35.16 -18.15 40.21
N ALA A 20 -34.43 -17.49 39.30
CA ALA A 20 -34.55 -16.07 39.05
C ALA A 20 -34.64 -15.84 37.53
N CYS A 21 -35.80 -15.37 37.08
CA CYS A 21 -35.97 -14.84 35.72
C CYS A 21 -35.15 -13.55 35.60
N GLY A 22 -34.06 -13.59 34.83
CA GLY A 22 -33.36 -12.42 34.35
C GLY A 22 -33.39 -12.40 32.84
N SER A 23 -34.13 -11.45 32.26
CA SER A 23 -34.22 -11.21 30.82
C SER A 23 -32.84 -11.02 30.20
N PRO A 24 -32.52 -11.59 29.02
CA PRO A 24 -31.34 -11.19 28.29
C PRO A 24 -31.58 -9.77 27.74
N ALA A 25 -30.86 -8.79 28.30
CA ALA A 25 -30.69 -7.51 27.66
C ALA A 25 -29.98 -7.73 26.32
N GLY A 26 -30.66 -7.46 25.22
CA GLY A 26 -30.07 -7.46 23.90
C GLY A 26 -29.00 -6.39 23.83
N SER A 27 -27.73 -6.81 23.82
CA SER A 27 -26.60 -5.95 23.51
C SER A 27 -26.67 -5.56 22.04
N SER A 28 -27.32 -4.43 21.76
CA SER A 28 -27.21 -3.76 20.47
C SER A 28 -25.73 -3.40 20.25
N SER A 29 -25.11 -4.01 19.26
CA SER A 29 -23.82 -3.57 18.73
C SER A 29 -23.97 -2.12 18.26
N GLY A 30 -23.50 -1.18 19.08
CA GLY A 30 -23.42 0.22 18.72
C GLY A 30 -22.47 0.35 17.55
N VAL A 31 -23.01 0.68 16.38
CA VAL A 31 -22.24 1.21 15.27
C VAL A 31 -21.58 2.47 15.79
N SER A 32 -20.27 2.42 16.02
CA SER A 32 -19.46 3.57 16.41
C SER A 32 -19.54 4.59 15.29
N ALA A 33 -20.44 5.56 15.43
CA ALA A 33 -20.57 6.67 14.50
C ALA A 33 -19.22 7.38 14.43
N ALA A 34 -18.69 7.54 13.21
CA ALA A 34 -17.50 8.35 12.98
C ALA A 34 -17.74 9.76 13.54
N PRO A 35 -16.75 10.39 14.19
CA PRO A 35 -16.89 11.76 14.67
C PRO A 35 -17.23 12.68 13.50
N GLN A 36 -18.43 13.27 13.51
CA GLN A 36 -18.80 14.33 12.57
C GLN A 36 -17.91 15.54 12.86
N ARG A 37 -17.13 15.96 11.86
CA ARG A 37 -16.38 17.21 11.91
C ARG A 37 -17.33 18.37 12.17
N SER A 38 -16.96 19.22 13.12
CA SER A 38 -17.45 20.60 13.18
C SER A 38 -17.05 21.30 11.89
N ALA A 39 -18.04 21.74 11.10
CA ALA A 39 -17.84 22.53 9.89
C ALA A 39 -17.11 23.83 10.26
N GLY A 40 -15.80 23.87 10.00
CA GLY A 40 -14.89 24.89 10.52
C GLY A 40 -13.84 25.33 9.52
N SER A 41 -14.26 25.66 8.31
CA SER A 41 -13.64 26.63 7.38
C SER A 41 -14.44 26.60 6.08
N ALA A 42 -14.78 27.76 5.54
CA ALA A 42 -15.44 27.84 4.25
C ALA A 42 -14.56 27.15 3.19
N PRO A 43 -15.13 26.30 2.31
CA PRO A 43 -14.37 25.71 1.21
C PRO A 43 -13.70 26.83 0.41
N TYR A 44 -12.41 26.67 0.11
CA TYR A 44 -11.77 27.47 -0.94
C TYR A 44 -12.68 27.39 -2.18
N PRO A 45 -13.04 28.52 -2.82
CA PRO A 45 -13.97 28.49 -3.94
C PRO A 45 -13.43 27.60 -5.05
N GLY A 46 -14.19 26.52 -5.31
CA GLY A 46 -13.90 25.38 -6.18
C GLY A 46 -13.05 25.69 -7.40
N ALA A 47 -11.75 25.48 -7.27
CA ALA A 47 -10.93 25.15 -8.42
C ALA A 47 -11.45 23.82 -8.97
N ASN A 48 -12.01 23.83 -10.18
CA ASN A 48 -12.40 22.61 -10.86
C ASN A 48 -11.15 21.72 -10.97
N ALA A 49 -11.28 20.49 -10.52
CA ALA A 49 -10.25 19.45 -10.58
C ALA A 49 -9.87 19.04 -12.02
N SER A 50 -10.60 19.54 -13.02
CA SER A 50 -10.31 19.38 -14.44
C SER A 50 -8.87 19.78 -14.77
N GLY A 51 -8.06 18.78 -15.11
CA GLY A 51 -6.64 18.95 -15.46
C GLY A 51 -5.67 18.68 -14.31
N PHE A 52 -6.17 18.21 -13.16
CA PHE A 52 -5.34 17.72 -12.06
C PHE A 52 -4.67 16.41 -12.47
N GLN A 53 -3.38 16.31 -12.21
CA GLN A 53 -2.58 15.13 -12.54
C GLN A 53 -2.19 14.37 -11.29
N ALA A 54 -2.94 13.31 -10.99
CA ALA A 54 -2.76 12.53 -9.78
C ALA A 54 -1.54 11.59 -9.89
N VAL A 55 -0.65 11.66 -8.90
CA VAL A 55 0.56 10.84 -8.82
C VAL A 55 0.44 9.72 -7.79
N ASP A 56 -0.16 10.02 -6.63
CA ASP A 56 -0.42 9.03 -5.58
C ASP A 56 -1.75 9.30 -4.90
N MET A 57 -2.33 8.27 -4.30
CA MET A 57 -3.61 8.33 -3.63
C MET A 57 -3.63 7.50 -2.36
N THR A 58 -4.58 7.82 -1.51
CA THR A 58 -4.83 7.06 -0.29
C THR A 58 -6.29 7.20 0.08
N TRP A 59 -6.87 6.11 0.54
CA TRP A 59 -8.27 6.05 0.91
C TRP A 59 -8.40 5.42 2.27
N VAL A 60 -9.25 6.00 3.12
CA VAL A 60 -9.52 5.50 4.47
C VAL A 60 -10.89 4.80 4.56
N SER A 61 -11.70 4.96 3.51
CA SER A 61 -12.95 4.23 3.30
C SER A 61 -13.31 4.24 1.81
N ALA A 62 -14.39 3.55 1.43
CA ALA A 62 -14.90 3.57 0.06
C ALA A 62 -15.29 4.99 -0.43
N ASN A 63 -15.61 5.90 0.49
CA ASN A 63 -16.11 7.23 0.18
C ASN A 63 -15.08 8.34 0.44
N GLN A 64 -14.15 8.15 1.38
CA GLN A 64 -13.19 9.19 1.76
C GLN A 64 -11.76 8.84 1.35
N GLY A 65 -11.13 9.77 0.61
CA GLY A 65 -9.76 9.62 0.15
C GLY A 65 -9.10 10.95 -0.20
N TRP A 66 -7.80 10.89 -0.43
CA TRP A 66 -6.96 12.00 -0.83
C TRP A 66 -6.13 11.62 -2.05
N ALA A 67 -5.87 12.62 -2.89
CA ALA A 67 -4.98 12.51 -4.02
C ALA A 67 -3.87 13.56 -3.90
N LEU A 68 -2.64 13.16 -4.18
CA LEU A 68 -1.47 14.01 -4.34
C LEU A 68 -1.20 14.15 -5.84
N GLY A 69 -0.99 15.38 -6.32
CA GLY A 69 -0.74 15.59 -7.74
C GLY A 69 -0.39 17.02 -8.11
N VAL A 70 -0.45 17.32 -9.40
CA VAL A 70 -0.17 18.66 -9.95
C VAL A 70 -1.47 19.38 -10.27
N ALA A 71 -1.61 20.62 -9.82
CA ALA A 71 -2.77 21.46 -10.11
C ALA A 71 -2.90 21.80 -11.62
N PRO A 72 -4.14 21.96 -12.15
CA PRO A 72 -4.36 22.33 -13.54
C PRO A 72 -3.65 23.63 -13.95
N GLY A 73 -3.09 23.66 -15.16
CA GLY A 73 -2.51 24.88 -15.74
C GLY A 73 -1.14 25.28 -15.18
N CYS A 74 -0.56 24.50 -14.27
CA CYS A 74 0.79 24.74 -13.80
C CYS A 74 1.85 24.18 -14.76
N LEU A 75 2.64 25.08 -15.35
CA LEU A 75 3.79 24.78 -16.19
C LEU A 75 5.10 24.65 -15.37
N GLY A 76 5.03 24.14 -14.14
CA GLY A 76 6.18 24.11 -13.24
C GLY A 76 5.98 23.27 -11.99
N GLN A 77 7.09 22.99 -11.31
CA GLN A 77 7.21 21.91 -10.32
C GLN A 77 6.76 22.28 -8.90
N ARG A 78 6.20 23.47 -8.67
CA ARG A 78 5.82 23.98 -7.33
C ARG A 78 4.31 24.09 -7.12
N CYS A 79 3.53 23.35 -7.92
CA CYS A 79 2.07 23.31 -7.83
C CYS A 79 1.60 21.94 -7.36
N VAL A 80 2.28 21.40 -6.35
CA VAL A 80 1.86 20.16 -5.74
C VAL A 80 0.65 20.45 -4.90
N THR A 81 -0.46 19.79 -5.18
CA THR A 81 -1.72 20.01 -4.48
C THR A 81 -2.23 18.71 -3.89
N VAL A 82 -2.87 18.81 -2.73
CA VAL A 82 -3.58 17.72 -2.09
C VAL A 82 -5.07 17.96 -2.27
N MET A 83 -5.76 17.01 -2.87
CA MET A 83 -7.21 17.02 -3.02
C MET A 83 -7.85 15.99 -2.09
N GLU A 84 -9.03 16.28 -1.58
CA GLU A 84 -9.87 15.35 -0.80
C GLU A 84 -11.17 15.07 -1.57
N THR A 85 -11.65 13.85 -1.41
CA THR A 85 -13.02 13.46 -1.73
C THR A 85 -13.68 12.83 -0.51
N THR A 86 -14.99 13.02 -0.38
CA THR A 86 -15.81 12.42 0.69
C THR A 86 -17.00 11.61 0.14
N ASP A 87 -17.07 11.46 -1.18
CA ASP A 87 -18.15 10.79 -1.89
C ASP A 87 -17.66 9.72 -2.88
N GLY A 88 -16.48 9.16 -2.64
CA GLY A 88 -15.95 8.10 -3.49
C GLY A 88 -15.37 8.66 -4.78
N GLY A 89 -14.77 9.85 -4.75
CA GLY A 89 -14.09 10.44 -5.90
C GLY A 89 -15.04 10.88 -7.01
N HIS A 90 -16.31 11.12 -6.68
CA HIS A 90 -17.25 11.77 -7.60
C HIS A 90 -16.98 13.28 -7.64
N HIS A 91 -16.61 13.86 -6.51
CA HIS A 91 -16.15 15.24 -6.42
C HIS A 91 -14.85 15.32 -5.64
N TRP A 92 -13.93 16.15 -6.13
CA TRP A 92 -12.64 16.43 -5.51
C TRP A 92 -12.54 17.91 -5.18
N VAL A 93 -12.06 18.21 -3.97
CA VAL A 93 -11.82 19.58 -3.50
C VAL A 93 -10.36 19.75 -3.11
N THR A 94 -9.75 20.86 -3.52
CA THR A 94 -8.40 21.21 -3.07
C THR A 94 -8.42 21.49 -1.57
N VAL A 95 -7.53 20.81 -0.84
CA VAL A 95 -7.35 20.97 0.61
C VAL A 95 -6.20 21.94 0.89
N THR A 96 -5.07 21.75 0.21
CA THR A 96 -3.88 22.58 0.39
C THR A 96 -2.95 22.48 -0.81
N ASP A 97 -2.12 23.50 -1.00
CA ASP A 97 -0.98 23.49 -1.91
C ASP A 97 0.31 23.32 -1.11
N LEU A 98 1.06 22.26 -1.44
CA LEU A 98 2.37 22.01 -0.89
C LEU A 98 3.40 22.86 -1.64
N HIS A 99 4.31 23.48 -0.90
CA HIS A 99 5.42 24.26 -1.47
C HIS A 99 6.58 23.36 -1.94
N ASP A 100 6.36 22.06 -1.94
CA ASP A 100 7.30 21.01 -2.33
C ASP A 100 7.30 20.83 -3.85
N CYS A 101 8.24 20.01 -4.33
CA CYS A 101 8.33 19.58 -5.71
C CYS A 101 7.92 18.12 -5.88
N LEU A 102 7.16 17.82 -6.94
CA LEU A 102 6.74 16.46 -7.26
C LEU A 102 7.82 15.75 -8.08
N LEU A 103 8.43 14.71 -7.52
CA LEU A 103 9.54 13.98 -8.15
C LEU A 103 9.15 13.37 -9.51
N GLU A 104 7.90 12.95 -9.66
CA GLU A 104 7.40 12.21 -10.83
C GLU A 104 6.78 13.11 -11.91
N ALA A 105 6.77 14.44 -11.72
CA ALA A 105 6.34 15.40 -12.73
C ALA A 105 7.46 15.66 -13.76
N ALA A 106 7.38 14.99 -14.91
CA ALA A 106 8.32 15.09 -16.03
C ALA A 106 8.44 16.51 -16.65
N PRO A 107 9.47 16.83 -17.47
CA PRO A 107 10.72 16.08 -17.72
C PRO A 107 11.95 16.67 -16.98
N VAL A 108 11.78 17.80 -16.31
CA VAL A 108 12.85 18.46 -15.54
C VAL A 108 12.70 17.92 -14.12
N GLY A 109 13.71 17.25 -13.56
CA GLY A 109 13.66 16.80 -12.16
C GLY A 109 13.60 17.99 -11.19
N CYS A 110 13.29 17.75 -9.92
CA CYS A 110 13.17 18.84 -8.93
C CYS A 110 14.46 19.68 -8.83
N PRO A 111 14.38 21.01 -8.70
CA PRO A 111 15.58 21.83 -8.60
C PRO A 111 16.35 21.48 -7.33
N ALA A 112 17.68 21.53 -7.37
CA ALA A 112 18.51 21.22 -6.23
C ALA A 112 18.12 22.06 -5.01
N GLY A 113 17.96 21.41 -3.86
CA GLY A 113 17.57 22.05 -2.60
C GLY A 113 16.08 22.35 -2.43
N VAL A 114 15.23 22.00 -3.41
CA VAL A 114 13.77 22.07 -3.23
C VAL A 114 13.29 20.77 -2.57
N PRO A 115 12.54 20.84 -1.45
CA PRO A 115 12.00 19.65 -0.82
C PRO A 115 11.08 18.89 -1.79
N GLN A 116 11.13 17.56 -1.74
CA GLN A 116 10.42 16.70 -2.67
C GLN A 116 9.33 15.90 -1.97
N VAL A 117 8.25 15.64 -2.67
CA VAL A 117 7.17 14.75 -2.26
C VAL A 117 6.77 13.90 -3.45
N SER A 118 6.42 12.65 -3.22
CA SER A 118 5.86 11.77 -4.26
C SER A 118 4.77 10.85 -3.74
N ARG A 119 4.61 10.75 -2.41
CA ARG A 119 3.69 9.80 -1.79
C ARG A 119 2.88 10.42 -0.68
N ILE A 120 1.63 9.96 -0.53
CA ILE A 120 0.69 10.38 0.50
C ILE A 120 -0.03 9.18 1.12
N ARG A 121 -0.15 9.15 2.45
CA ARG A 121 -0.89 8.08 3.17
C ARG A 121 -1.70 8.69 4.31
N PHE A 122 -3.02 8.54 4.26
CA PHE A 122 -3.91 8.91 5.36
C PHE A 122 -4.31 7.68 6.15
N ALA A 123 -4.25 7.81 7.48
CA ALA A 123 -4.68 6.76 8.40
C ALA A 123 -6.16 6.88 8.77
N ASN A 124 -6.68 8.11 8.76
CA ASN A 124 -8.06 8.46 9.00
C ASN A 124 -8.32 9.86 8.41
N ALA A 125 -9.49 10.45 8.69
CA ALA A 125 -9.85 11.78 8.22
C ALA A 125 -8.83 12.87 8.58
N ASP A 126 -8.18 12.77 9.74
CA ASP A 126 -7.40 13.87 10.32
C ASP A 126 -5.88 13.66 10.19
N VAL A 127 -5.42 12.41 10.29
CA VAL A 127 -3.98 12.07 10.31
C VAL A 127 -3.53 11.55 8.95
N GLY A 128 -2.56 12.24 8.37
CA GLY A 128 -1.93 11.87 7.12
C GLY A 128 -0.43 12.14 7.10
N TYR A 129 0.25 11.52 6.14
CA TYR A 129 1.69 11.56 5.96
C TYR A 129 2.03 11.84 4.50
N ALA A 130 3.01 12.70 4.25
CA ALA A 130 3.53 13.03 2.94
C ALA A 130 5.06 12.85 2.94
N PHE A 131 5.61 12.23 1.90
CA PHE A 131 7.02 11.85 1.85
C PHE A 131 7.52 11.61 0.42
N ALA A 132 8.84 11.53 0.26
CA ALA A 132 9.49 11.08 -0.97
C ALA A 132 10.42 9.90 -0.68
N GLY A 133 10.40 8.89 -1.55
CA GLY A 133 11.12 7.63 -1.37
C GLY A 133 12.64 7.76 -1.25
N ASP A 134 13.20 8.86 -1.74
CA ASP A 134 14.61 9.07 -2.09
C ASP A 134 15.28 10.29 -1.42
N GLY A 135 14.64 10.90 -0.42
CA GLY A 135 15.31 11.91 0.43
C GLY A 135 14.61 13.25 0.61
N GLY A 136 13.32 13.35 0.30
CA GLY A 136 12.48 14.50 0.65
C GLY A 136 12.05 14.52 2.13
N PRO A 137 11.50 15.65 2.62
CA PRO A 137 11.02 15.76 3.99
C PRO A 137 9.90 14.76 4.27
N PHE A 138 9.94 14.15 5.46
CA PHE A 138 8.81 13.44 6.02
C PHE A 138 7.88 14.43 6.73
N SER A 139 6.67 14.63 6.22
CA SER A 139 5.68 15.56 6.75
C SER A 139 4.45 14.83 7.28
N MET A 140 3.80 15.40 8.29
CA MET A 140 2.56 14.88 8.88
C MET A 140 1.52 15.99 9.01
N THR A 141 0.26 15.62 8.80
CA THR A 141 -0.91 16.42 9.13
C THR A 141 -1.72 15.76 10.24
N THR A 142 -2.36 16.55 11.08
CA THR A 142 -3.34 16.11 12.09
C THR A 142 -4.67 16.85 11.94
N ASN A 143 -4.89 17.50 10.79
CA ASN A 143 -6.09 18.24 10.45
C ASN A 143 -6.55 18.00 9.00
N GLY A 144 -6.40 16.76 8.52
CA GLY A 144 -6.95 16.33 7.24
C GLY A 144 -6.22 16.87 6.02
N GLY A 145 -4.97 17.31 6.17
CA GLY A 145 -4.17 17.87 5.10
C GLY A 145 -4.26 19.38 4.97
N LEU A 146 -5.01 20.08 5.82
CA LEU A 146 -5.09 21.55 5.79
C LEU A 146 -3.73 22.20 6.07
N SER A 147 -2.94 21.61 6.96
CA SER A 147 -1.56 22.01 7.22
C SER A 147 -0.65 20.80 7.45
N TRP A 148 0.60 20.93 7.04
CA TRP A 148 1.62 19.89 7.14
C TRP A 148 2.82 20.38 7.95
N ALA A 149 3.25 19.57 8.91
CA ALA A 149 4.43 19.82 9.72
C ALA A 149 5.54 18.83 9.36
N ILE A 150 6.72 19.34 9.03
CA ILE A 150 7.92 18.52 8.85
C ILE A 150 8.22 17.82 10.18
N GLN A 151 8.38 16.51 10.11
CA GLN A 151 8.69 15.67 11.26
C GLN A 151 10.20 15.66 11.51
N PRO A 152 10.63 15.76 12.77
CA PRO A 152 12.05 15.66 13.10
C PRO A 152 12.57 14.23 12.90
N GLY A 153 13.88 14.10 12.69
CA GLY A 153 14.58 12.81 12.66
C GLY A 153 14.73 12.23 11.26
N ARG A 154 14.50 10.92 11.13
CA ARG A 154 14.73 10.14 9.90
C ARG A 154 13.66 10.40 8.84
N GLN A 155 14.08 10.39 7.58
CA GLN A 155 13.18 10.44 6.43
C GLN A 155 12.44 9.12 6.27
N ALA A 156 11.37 9.10 5.48
CA ALA A 156 10.57 7.89 5.23
C ALA A 156 10.65 7.50 3.75
N SER A 157 11.01 6.25 3.46
CA SER A 157 10.97 5.69 2.09
C SER A 157 9.63 5.00 1.79
N ALA A 158 9.01 4.42 2.82
CA ALA A 158 7.68 3.83 2.76
C ALA A 158 6.94 4.00 4.10
N ILE A 159 5.62 4.09 4.05
CA ILE A 159 4.76 4.12 5.24
C ILE A 159 3.48 3.33 4.99
N LYS A 160 3.03 2.61 6.03
CA LYS A 160 1.73 1.94 6.09
C LYS A 160 1.08 2.23 7.43
N VAL A 161 -0.24 2.37 7.39
CA VAL A 161 -1.08 2.77 8.52
C VAL A 161 -2.10 1.67 8.80
N GLY A 162 -2.47 1.50 10.06
CA GLY A 162 -3.43 0.47 10.49
C GLY A 162 -3.40 0.26 12.00
N GLY A 163 -4.46 -0.32 12.57
CA GLY A 163 -4.49 -0.68 14.00
C GLY A 163 -4.04 0.44 14.95
N GLY A 164 -4.42 1.69 14.69
CA GLY A 164 -4.08 2.84 15.52
C GLY A 164 -2.60 3.30 15.47
N SER A 165 -1.81 2.80 14.53
CA SER A 165 -0.39 3.12 14.40
C SER A 165 0.05 3.31 12.95
N ALA A 166 1.15 4.03 12.77
CA ALA A 166 1.90 4.09 11.53
C ALA A 166 3.20 3.30 11.69
N VAL A 167 3.54 2.54 10.65
CA VAL A 167 4.84 1.88 10.51
C VAL A 167 5.50 2.46 9.28
N ARG A 168 6.78 2.80 9.38
CA ARG A 168 7.56 3.34 8.26
C ARG A 168 8.87 2.59 8.10
N VAL A 169 9.38 2.57 6.87
CA VAL A 169 10.79 2.31 6.60
C VAL A 169 11.49 3.66 6.50
N SER A 170 12.51 3.86 7.31
CA SER A 170 13.19 5.14 7.50
C SER A 170 14.70 5.04 7.28
N PHE A 171 15.34 6.18 7.04
CA PHE A 171 16.78 6.32 6.86
C PHE A 171 17.23 7.70 7.36
N SER A 172 18.46 7.81 7.87
CA SER A 172 19.00 9.10 8.39
C SER A 172 19.92 9.82 7.41
N GLN A 173 20.44 9.11 6.42
CA GLN A 173 21.32 9.69 5.39
C GLN A 173 20.82 9.32 4.00
N GLY A 174 20.91 10.27 3.07
CA GLY A 174 20.67 9.99 1.66
C GLY A 174 21.72 9.04 1.08
N GLY A 175 21.56 8.67 -0.19
CA GLY A 175 22.53 7.83 -0.89
C GLY A 175 22.11 6.37 -1.04
N CYS A 176 20.81 6.07 -1.08
CA CYS A 176 20.31 4.78 -1.55
C CYS A 176 20.12 4.82 -3.08
N PRO A 177 20.73 3.91 -3.87
CA PRO A 177 21.56 2.77 -3.46
C PRO A 177 22.98 3.18 -2.99
N GLY A 178 23.40 2.72 -1.81
CA GLY A 178 24.64 2.98 -1.08
C GLY A 178 24.54 2.42 0.35
N PRO A 179 25.44 2.75 1.30
CA PRO A 179 25.25 2.31 2.69
C PRO A 179 23.99 2.99 3.27
N CYS A 180 22.85 2.31 3.14
CA CYS A 180 21.57 2.75 3.68
C CYS A 180 21.46 2.30 5.13
N ASP A 181 21.12 3.22 6.02
CA ASP A 181 20.89 2.95 7.44
C ASP A 181 19.41 2.68 7.72
N TRP A 182 18.83 1.76 6.95
CA TRP A 182 17.42 1.41 7.04
C TRP A 182 17.00 1.09 8.48
N SER A 183 15.85 1.58 8.89
CA SER A 183 15.11 1.05 10.04
C SER A 183 13.63 0.93 9.74
N ILE A 184 12.98 0.01 10.43
CA ILE A 184 11.53 -0.07 10.47
C ILE A 184 11.11 0.53 11.81
N ASP A 185 10.39 1.64 11.76
CA ASP A 185 9.94 2.35 12.95
C ASP A 185 8.42 2.34 13.07
N ARG A 186 7.91 2.50 14.29
CA ARG A 186 6.49 2.63 14.59
C ARG A 186 6.20 3.84 15.48
N ALA A 187 5.09 4.52 15.21
CA ALA A 187 4.52 5.54 16.07
C ALA A 187 3.00 5.36 16.17
N ALA A 188 2.40 5.86 17.26
CA ALA A 188 0.96 6.05 17.30
C ALA A 188 0.54 7.11 16.26
N LEU A 189 -0.67 7.01 15.73
CA LEU A 189 -1.16 7.97 14.73
C LEU A 189 -1.13 9.40 15.28
N GLY A 190 -0.64 10.34 14.46
CA GLY A 190 -0.54 11.76 14.83
C GLY A 190 0.58 12.09 15.82
N GLN A 191 1.41 11.11 16.21
CA GLN A 191 2.56 11.33 17.09
C GLN A 191 3.88 11.32 16.31
N ASN A 192 4.86 12.05 16.82
CA ASN A 192 6.23 12.13 16.28
C ASN A 192 7.24 11.30 17.09
N SER A 193 6.77 10.52 18.07
CA SER A 193 7.57 9.62 18.90
C SER A 193 7.72 8.25 18.22
N TRP A 194 8.71 8.14 17.33
CA TRP A 194 9.02 6.90 16.62
C TRP A 194 9.90 5.97 17.46
N VAL A 195 9.53 4.69 17.52
CA VAL A 195 10.34 3.61 18.10
C VAL A 195 10.80 2.68 17.00
N THR A 196 12.11 2.41 16.93
CA THR A 196 12.67 1.42 16.00
C THR A 196 12.25 0.01 16.43
N LEU A 197 11.56 -0.68 15.54
CA LEU A 197 11.16 -2.09 15.69
C LEU A 197 12.25 -3.04 15.20
N PHE A 198 12.92 -2.66 14.10
CA PHE A 198 13.90 -3.50 13.44
C PHE A 198 14.89 -2.67 12.63
N THR A 199 16.14 -3.14 12.59
CA THR A 199 17.20 -2.58 11.75
C THR A 199 17.71 -3.72 10.86
N PRO A 200 17.39 -3.70 9.55
CA PRO A 200 17.96 -4.65 8.61
C PRO A 200 19.50 -4.63 8.64
N PRO A 201 20.18 -5.75 8.36
CA PRO A 201 21.63 -5.77 8.21
C PRO A 201 22.13 -4.74 7.18
N THR A 202 23.30 -4.17 7.39
CA THR A 202 23.87 -3.14 6.49
C THR A 202 24.20 -3.62 5.07
N SER A 203 24.14 -4.94 4.82
CA SER A 203 24.23 -5.53 3.48
C SER A 203 23.00 -5.27 2.60
N VAL A 204 21.90 -4.79 3.19
CA VAL A 204 20.66 -4.39 2.51
C VAL A 204 20.91 -3.08 1.74
N ASN A 205 21.58 -3.16 0.59
CA ASN A 205 21.88 -2.03 -0.27
C ASN A 205 20.89 -1.93 -1.44
N HIS A 206 19.64 -1.66 -1.08
CA HIS A 206 18.50 -1.59 -2.00
C HIS A 206 18.10 -0.14 -2.22
N GLY A 207 17.62 0.18 -3.44
CA GLY A 207 17.19 1.53 -3.79
C GLY A 207 15.72 1.80 -3.43
N ASN A 208 14.91 0.75 -3.31
CA ASN A 208 13.47 0.84 -3.10
C ASN A 208 13.02 -0.14 -2.03
N VAL A 209 11.90 0.18 -1.38
CA VAL A 209 11.27 -0.69 -0.38
C VAL A 209 9.75 -0.67 -0.53
N ASP A 210 9.18 -1.87 -0.57
CA ASP A 210 7.76 -2.09 -0.38
C ASP A 210 7.50 -2.42 1.08
N LEU A 211 6.72 -1.56 1.74
CA LEU A 211 6.19 -1.83 3.08
C LEU A 211 4.73 -2.19 2.94
N LEU A 212 4.32 -3.33 3.49
CA LEU A 212 2.94 -3.81 3.49
C LEU A 212 2.51 -4.15 4.92
N ARG A 213 1.20 -4.14 5.15
CA ARG A 213 0.62 -4.45 6.46
C ARG A 213 -0.72 -5.14 6.31
N GLN A 214 -0.98 -6.16 7.14
CA GLN A 214 -2.29 -6.77 7.30
C GLN A 214 -2.72 -6.68 8.77
N GLY A 215 -3.79 -5.92 9.02
CA GLY A 215 -4.25 -5.67 10.38
C GLY A 215 -3.17 -5.05 11.28
N SER A 216 -3.18 -5.41 12.57
CA SER A 216 -2.23 -4.90 13.57
C SER A 216 -0.94 -5.71 13.68
N HIS A 217 -0.91 -6.95 13.17
CA HIS A 217 0.11 -7.94 13.48
C HIS A 217 1.10 -8.16 12.34
N ASP A 218 0.62 -8.32 11.11
CA ASP A 218 1.50 -8.73 10.02
C ASP A 218 2.08 -7.50 9.32
N ILE A 219 3.41 -7.46 9.26
CA ILE A 219 4.19 -6.40 8.60
C ILE A 219 5.20 -7.08 7.68
N TYR A 220 5.23 -6.63 6.42
CA TYR A 220 6.16 -7.12 5.42
C TYR A 220 6.99 -5.95 4.91
N ALA A 221 8.30 -6.09 4.92
CA ALA A 221 9.22 -5.12 4.34
C ALA A 221 10.10 -5.82 3.30
N ALA A 222 9.86 -5.51 2.03
CA ALA A 222 10.62 -6.05 0.91
C ALA A 222 11.55 -4.96 0.37
N PHE A 223 12.84 -5.12 0.59
CA PHE A 223 13.88 -4.26 0.05
C PHE A 223 14.22 -4.76 -1.35
N LEU A 224 13.79 -4.02 -2.37
CA LEU A 224 13.82 -4.47 -3.76
C LEU A 224 15.19 -4.23 -4.38
N GLY A 225 15.74 -5.25 -5.05
CA GLY A 225 17.02 -5.18 -5.75
C GLY A 225 17.05 -4.08 -6.81
N ASN A 226 18.24 -3.53 -7.10
CA ASN A 226 18.41 -2.65 -8.25
C ASN A 226 18.81 -3.50 -9.47
N PRO A 227 17.95 -3.67 -10.50
CA PRO A 227 18.25 -4.47 -11.68
C PRO A 227 19.48 -3.98 -12.46
N ALA A 228 19.81 -2.69 -12.36
CA ALA A 228 20.98 -2.09 -13.01
C ALA A 228 22.28 -2.26 -12.20
N SER A 229 22.25 -2.84 -11.01
CA SER A 229 23.46 -3.01 -10.18
C SER A 229 24.38 -4.08 -10.77
N GLY A 230 25.54 -3.65 -11.26
CA GLY A 230 26.55 -4.53 -11.87
C GLY A 230 27.39 -5.35 -10.89
N ALA A 231 27.26 -5.13 -9.58
CA ALA A 231 28.09 -5.78 -8.54
C ALA A 231 27.33 -6.19 -7.26
N GLY A 232 26.00 -6.08 -7.21
CA GLY A 232 25.17 -6.43 -6.05
C GLY A 232 24.18 -7.57 -6.33
N SER A 233 23.53 -8.09 -5.29
CA SER A 233 22.36 -8.94 -5.49
C SER A 233 21.22 -8.11 -6.04
N GLN A 234 20.56 -8.62 -7.07
CA GLN A 234 19.35 -8.02 -7.64
C GLN A 234 18.09 -8.65 -7.05
N GLU A 235 18.26 -9.66 -6.19
CA GLU A 235 17.18 -10.31 -5.47
C GLU A 235 16.67 -9.39 -4.35
N ALA A 236 15.36 -9.39 -4.14
CA ALA A 236 14.76 -8.69 -3.02
C ALA A 236 15.10 -9.38 -1.68
N GLN A 237 15.17 -8.58 -0.62
CA GLN A 237 15.26 -9.08 0.75
C GLN A 237 13.93 -8.84 1.46
N LEU A 238 13.23 -9.92 1.79
CA LEU A 238 11.93 -9.87 2.44
C LEU A 238 12.08 -10.10 3.95
N TYR A 239 11.61 -9.16 4.75
CA TYR A 239 11.46 -9.32 6.19
C TYR A 239 10.00 -9.38 6.57
N VAL A 240 9.65 -10.38 7.37
CA VAL A 240 8.28 -10.62 7.82
C VAL A 240 8.22 -10.57 9.34
N SER A 241 7.26 -9.82 9.86
CA SER A 241 6.84 -9.89 11.25
C SER A 241 5.36 -10.25 11.31
N THR A 242 4.99 -11.16 12.20
CA THR A 242 3.62 -11.65 12.39
C THR A 242 3.11 -11.33 13.80
N ASP A 243 3.84 -10.50 14.55
CA ASP A 243 3.61 -10.17 15.95
C ASP A 243 3.69 -8.66 16.21
N GLY A 244 3.36 -7.86 15.19
CA GLY A 244 3.31 -6.41 15.26
C GLY A 244 4.68 -5.74 15.27
N GLY A 245 5.71 -6.42 14.76
CA GLY A 245 7.08 -5.93 14.67
C GLY A 245 7.96 -6.30 15.86
N THR A 246 7.55 -7.24 16.71
CA THR A 246 8.32 -7.67 17.89
C THR A 246 9.45 -8.61 17.48
N THR A 247 9.17 -9.55 16.58
CA THR A 247 10.14 -10.43 15.96
C THR A 247 10.06 -10.34 14.44
N TRP A 248 11.21 -10.56 13.79
CA TRP A 248 11.36 -10.45 12.34
C TRP A 248 12.11 -11.66 11.81
N THR A 249 11.58 -12.25 10.74
CA THR A 249 12.20 -13.35 10.02
C THR A 249 12.61 -12.87 8.63
N ALA A 250 13.82 -13.22 8.22
CA ALA A 250 14.30 -12.96 6.87
C ALA A 250 13.89 -14.11 5.95
N HIS A 251 13.33 -13.78 4.79
CA HIS A 251 12.95 -14.70 3.74
C HIS A 251 13.75 -14.39 2.47
N LEU A 252 13.96 -15.42 1.65
CA LEU A 252 14.54 -15.26 0.32
C LEU A 252 13.58 -14.47 -0.58
N ASP A 253 14.10 -13.91 -1.67
CA ASP A 253 13.28 -13.29 -2.71
C ASP A 253 12.20 -14.30 -3.18
N PRO A 254 10.91 -13.96 -3.10
CA PRO A 254 9.81 -14.82 -3.53
C PRO A 254 9.93 -15.30 -4.98
N CYS A 255 10.62 -14.54 -5.82
CA CYS A 255 10.83 -14.78 -7.23
C CYS A 255 12.16 -15.47 -7.54
N ALA A 256 13.09 -15.56 -6.59
CA ALA A 256 14.38 -16.19 -6.83
C ALA A 256 14.20 -17.69 -7.12
N ARG A 257 14.70 -18.11 -8.28
CA ARG A 257 14.80 -19.53 -8.66
C ARG A 257 16.25 -19.88 -8.95
N THR A 258 16.61 -21.12 -8.62
CA THR A 258 17.94 -21.70 -8.87
C THR A 258 18.21 -22.02 -10.35
N LYS A 259 17.23 -21.81 -11.26
CA LYS A 259 17.35 -22.12 -12.69
C LYS A 259 17.05 -20.89 -13.54
N HIS A 260 17.87 -20.67 -14.58
CA HIS A 260 17.71 -19.58 -15.54
C HIS A 260 16.38 -19.68 -16.32
N PRO A 261 15.73 -18.53 -16.68
CA PRO A 261 16.13 -17.16 -16.35
C PRO A 261 15.89 -16.80 -14.88
N ALA A 262 16.76 -15.96 -14.32
CA ALA A 262 16.61 -15.48 -12.95
C ALA A 262 15.49 -14.42 -12.91
N TYR A 263 14.55 -14.59 -11.99
CA TYR A 263 13.49 -13.63 -11.70
C TYR A 263 13.75 -12.96 -10.37
N VAL A 264 13.32 -11.71 -10.24
CA VAL A 264 13.44 -10.90 -9.02
C VAL A 264 12.10 -10.25 -8.72
N ALA A 265 11.79 -10.08 -7.44
CA ALA A 265 10.58 -9.35 -7.06
C ALA A 265 10.71 -7.87 -7.42
N SER A 266 9.65 -7.32 -8.01
CA SER A 266 9.55 -5.94 -8.47
C SER A 266 8.42 -5.15 -7.80
N ALA A 267 7.42 -5.84 -7.27
CA ALA A 267 6.37 -5.29 -6.41
C ALA A 267 5.79 -6.39 -5.53
N LEU A 268 5.25 -6.03 -4.37
CA LEU A 268 4.49 -6.95 -3.52
C LEU A 268 3.11 -6.39 -3.18
N ALA A 269 2.15 -7.29 -2.95
CA ALA A 269 0.84 -6.95 -2.41
C ALA A 269 0.42 -7.90 -1.30
N ALA A 270 -0.32 -7.36 -0.33
CA ALA A 270 -0.82 -8.08 0.82
C ALA A 270 -2.35 -8.07 0.82
N ALA A 271 -2.97 -9.19 1.22
CA ALA A 271 -4.40 -9.31 1.40
C ALA A 271 -4.73 -10.11 2.68
N PRO A 272 -5.93 -9.94 3.28
CA PRO A 272 -6.27 -10.61 4.53
C PRO A 272 -6.06 -12.14 4.51
N GLY A 273 -5.77 -12.70 5.69
CA GLY A 273 -5.54 -14.14 5.85
C GLY A 273 -4.10 -14.57 5.59
N GLY A 274 -3.13 -13.67 5.74
CA GLY A 274 -1.72 -13.98 5.53
C GLY A 274 -1.34 -14.13 4.07
N VAL A 275 -2.08 -13.48 3.16
CA VAL A 275 -1.81 -13.58 1.73
C VAL A 275 -0.74 -12.58 1.33
N LEU A 276 0.32 -13.06 0.69
CA LEU A 276 1.37 -12.19 0.13
C LEU A 276 1.59 -12.58 -1.33
N ALA A 277 1.43 -11.65 -2.24
CA ALA A 277 1.70 -11.83 -3.67
C ALA A 277 2.95 -11.03 -4.07
N ALA A 278 3.74 -11.58 -4.98
CA ALA A 278 4.90 -10.92 -5.55
C ALA A 278 4.80 -10.87 -7.08
N LEU A 279 5.08 -9.70 -7.65
CA LEU A 279 5.25 -9.49 -9.08
C LEU A 279 6.71 -9.73 -9.43
N CYS A 280 6.95 -10.75 -10.25
CA CYS A 280 8.28 -11.22 -10.62
C CYS A 280 8.64 -10.73 -12.02
N GLY A 281 9.77 -10.02 -12.13
CA GLY A 281 10.35 -9.56 -13.39
C GLY A 281 11.61 -10.35 -13.74
N SER A 282 11.86 -10.54 -15.05
CA SER A 282 13.15 -11.08 -15.50
C SER A 282 14.28 -10.14 -15.11
N ARG A 283 15.35 -10.70 -14.58
CA ARG A 283 16.56 -9.96 -14.17
C ARG A 283 17.17 -9.15 -15.32
N SER A 284 17.09 -9.65 -16.55
CA SER A 284 17.61 -8.95 -17.74
C SER A 284 16.72 -7.80 -18.22
N GLY A 285 15.56 -7.60 -17.59
CA GLY A 285 14.48 -6.75 -18.13
C GLY A 285 13.81 -7.33 -19.38
N VAL A 286 14.24 -8.50 -19.84
CA VAL A 286 13.71 -9.18 -21.03
C VAL A 286 13.11 -10.51 -20.61
N GLY A 287 11.81 -10.67 -20.81
CA GLY A 287 11.08 -11.90 -20.49
C GLY A 287 9.64 -11.63 -20.07
N PRO A 288 8.82 -12.68 -19.91
CA PRO A 288 7.49 -12.52 -19.33
C PRO A 288 7.60 -12.05 -17.89
N GLN A 289 6.63 -11.27 -17.42
CA GLN A 289 6.43 -11.06 -15.99
C GLN A 289 5.54 -12.17 -15.44
N MET A 290 5.74 -12.53 -14.18
CA MET A 290 5.02 -13.61 -13.52
C MET A 290 4.49 -13.10 -12.19
N VAL A 291 3.51 -13.79 -11.61
CA VAL A 291 3.12 -13.60 -10.21
C VAL A 291 3.36 -14.89 -9.43
N THR A 292 3.68 -14.77 -8.16
CA THR A 292 3.58 -15.89 -7.21
C THR A 292 2.85 -15.44 -5.96
N VAL A 293 2.19 -16.38 -5.29
CA VAL A 293 1.33 -16.12 -4.14
C VAL A 293 1.70 -17.06 -3.00
N SER A 294 1.83 -16.48 -1.82
CA SER A 294 1.82 -17.15 -0.52
C SER A 294 0.46 -16.95 0.13
N SER A 295 -0.02 -17.99 0.81
CA SER A 295 -1.20 -17.96 1.68
C SER A 295 -0.85 -18.28 3.15
N ASP A 296 0.43 -18.18 3.50
CA ASP A 296 1.01 -18.57 4.79
C ASP A 296 1.99 -17.51 5.30
N GLN A 297 1.62 -16.24 5.12
CA GLN A 297 2.36 -15.06 5.59
C GLN A 297 3.78 -14.97 4.99
N GLY A 298 3.97 -15.42 3.75
CA GLY A 298 5.25 -15.42 3.06
C GLY A 298 6.19 -16.56 3.46
N ALA A 299 5.74 -17.53 4.25
CA ALA A 299 6.55 -18.69 4.63
C ALA A 299 6.88 -19.58 3.42
N SER A 300 5.92 -19.76 2.51
CA SER A 300 6.12 -20.43 1.23
C SER A 300 5.35 -19.77 0.11
N PHE A 301 5.91 -19.82 -1.10
CA PHE A 301 5.29 -19.28 -2.30
C PHE A 301 4.94 -20.39 -3.27
N GLY A 302 3.77 -20.28 -3.87
CA GLY A 302 3.27 -21.21 -4.88
C GLY A 302 4.04 -21.15 -6.20
N PRO A 303 3.54 -21.86 -7.23
CA PRO A 303 4.10 -21.74 -8.58
C PRO A 303 4.06 -20.29 -9.07
N MET A 304 5.06 -19.92 -9.87
CA MET A 304 5.02 -18.67 -10.63
C MET A 304 4.11 -18.85 -11.84
N GLU A 305 3.08 -18.02 -11.92
CA GLU A 305 2.11 -18.01 -13.01
C GLU A 305 2.37 -16.84 -13.94
N PRO A 306 2.44 -17.04 -15.27
CA PRO A 306 2.73 -15.96 -16.20
C PRO A 306 1.59 -14.95 -16.30
N LEU A 307 1.96 -13.67 -16.40
CA LEU A 307 1.04 -12.66 -16.89
C LEU A 307 0.76 -12.89 -18.38
N PRO A 308 -0.44 -12.53 -18.87
CA PRO A 308 -0.75 -12.65 -20.28
C PRO A 308 0.26 -11.81 -21.10
N HIS A 309 0.65 -12.31 -22.27
CA HIS A 309 1.43 -11.52 -23.21
C HIS A 309 0.59 -10.36 -23.70
N LEU A 310 0.84 -9.17 -23.18
CA LEU A 310 0.16 -7.99 -23.64
C LEU A 310 1.07 -7.15 -24.53
N THR A 311 0.42 -6.40 -25.41
CA THR A 311 1.01 -5.81 -26.60
C THR A 311 2.05 -4.73 -26.30
N SER A 312 2.11 -4.22 -25.07
CA SER A 312 3.05 -3.16 -24.68
C SER A 312 2.98 -2.88 -23.18
N GLY A 313 4.05 -3.16 -22.43
CA GLY A 313 4.20 -2.61 -21.08
C GLY A 313 5.02 -3.49 -20.15
N ILE A 314 5.76 -2.81 -19.26
CA ILE A 314 6.23 -3.40 -18.01
C ILE A 314 5.16 -3.06 -16.98
N PHE A 315 4.60 -4.09 -16.34
CA PHE A 315 3.74 -3.94 -15.19
C PHE A 315 4.58 -3.51 -13.99
N SER A 316 4.12 -2.51 -13.25
CA SER A 316 4.79 -2.02 -12.04
C SER A 316 3.90 -2.17 -10.80
N GLU A 317 2.58 -2.13 -10.97
CA GLU A 317 1.66 -2.14 -9.84
C GLU A 317 1.04 -3.51 -9.63
N LEU A 318 0.99 -3.94 -8.37
CA LEU A 318 0.35 -5.16 -7.92
C LEU A 318 -0.58 -4.84 -6.74
N SER A 319 -1.80 -5.37 -6.79
CA SER A 319 -2.72 -5.38 -5.66
C SER A 319 -3.40 -6.73 -5.51
N ALA A 320 -3.86 -7.03 -4.31
CA ALA A 320 -4.50 -8.29 -3.97
C ALA A 320 -5.65 -8.06 -2.99
N THR A 321 -6.78 -8.75 -3.20
CA THR A 321 -7.88 -8.81 -2.24
C THR A 321 -8.04 -10.19 -1.61
N SER A 322 -7.39 -11.21 -2.20
CA SER A 322 -7.24 -12.56 -1.66
C SER A 322 -6.12 -13.30 -2.38
N ALA A 323 -5.82 -14.54 -1.97
CA ALA A 323 -4.85 -15.40 -2.68
C ALA A 323 -5.26 -15.71 -4.13
N LYS A 324 -6.53 -15.52 -4.48
CA LYS A 324 -7.06 -15.81 -5.82
C LYS A 324 -7.33 -14.55 -6.64
N ALA A 325 -7.61 -13.43 -5.98
CA ALA A 325 -8.00 -12.18 -6.61
C ALA A 325 -6.82 -11.20 -6.61
N LEU A 326 -6.15 -11.08 -7.75
CA LEU A 326 -4.99 -10.22 -7.95
C LEU A 326 -5.23 -9.27 -9.13
N PHE A 327 -4.61 -8.10 -9.04
CA PHE A 327 -4.71 -7.03 -10.02
C PHE A 327 -3.30 -6.56 -10.34
N VAL A 328 -2.98 -6.46 -11.63
CA VAL A 328 -1.69 -6.00 -12.09
C VAL A 328 -1.91 -4.92 -13.13
N ALA A 329 -1.33 -3.74 -12.91
CA ALA A 329 -1.48 -2.60 -13.80
C ALA A 329 -0.14 -2.14 -14.36
N SER A 330 -0.16 -1.84 -15.66
CA SER A 330 0.91 -1.09 -16.31
C SER A 330 0.57 0.40 -16.16
N PRO A 331 1.57 1.27 -15.91
CA PRO A 331 1.33 2.71 -15.76
C PRO A 331 0.65 3.38 -16.96
N ALA A 332 0.62 2.70 -18.12
CA ALA A 332 0.51 3.38 -19.40
C ALA A 332 -0.57 2.81 -20.34
N VAL A 333 -1.06 1.58 -20.14
CA VAL A 333 -1.88 0.92 -21.18
C VAL A 333 -3.05 0.14 -20.63
N GLU A 334 -2.83 -0.68 -19.61
CA GLU A 334 -3.81 -1.70 -19.22
C GLU A 334 -3.64 -2.20 -17.79
N MET A 335 -4.75 -2.70 -17.27
CA MET A 335 -4.84 -3.45 -16.04
C MET A 335 -5.45 -4.82 -16.34
N VAL A 336 -4.82 -5.86 -15.81
CA VAL A 336 -5.33 -7.23 -15.85
C VAL A 336 -5.66 -7.71 -14.45
N GLU A 337 -6.55 -8.66 -14.39
CA GLU A 337 -6.95 -9.29 -13.14
C GLU A 337 -7.11 -10.80 -13.29
N THR A 338 -7.02 -11.47 -12.16
CA THR A 338 -7.22 -12.92 -12.03
C THR A 338 -8.13 -13.18 -10.85
N SER A 339 -8.98 -14.20 -10.95
CA SER A 339 -9.75 -14.77 -9.84
C SER A 339 -9.30 -16.20 -9.52
N THR A 340 -8.14 -16.61 -10.06
CA THR A 340 -7.58 -17.96 -9.95
C THR A 340 -6.13 -17.95 -9.45
N GLY A 341 -5.69 -16.85 -8.83
CA GLY A 341 -4.32 -16.73 -8.29
C GLY A 341 -3.24 -16.71 -9.36
N GLY A 342 -3.56 -16.22 -10.56
CA GLY A 342 -2.61 -16.09 -11.68
C GLY A 342 -2.73 -17.17 -12.74
N GLN A 343 -3.45 -18.28 -12.50
CA GLN A 343 -3.61 -19.36 -13.49
C GLN A 343 -4.33 -18.93 -14.78
N SER A 344 -5.20 -17.93 -14.67
CA SER A 344 -5.95 -17.35 -15.79
C SER A 344 -6.16 -15.87 -15.55
N TRP A 345 -6.12 -15.09 -16.62
CA TRP A 345 -6.20 -13.63 -16.57
C TRP A 345 -7.24 -13.12 -17.53
N ARG A 346 -7.86 -12.00 -17.18
CA ARG A 346 -8.66 -11.19 -18.08
C ARG A 346 -8.20 -9.74 -18.05
N VAL A 347 -8.41 -9.04 -19.16
CA VAL A 347 -8.19 -7.59 -19.23
C VAL A 347 -9.34 -6.91 -18.50
N ALA A 348 -9.03 -6.24 -17.39
CA ALA A 348 -10.00 -5.49 -16.61
C ALA A 348 -10.24 -4.11 -17.23
N VAL A 349 -9.16 -3.42 -17.59
CA VAL A 349 -9.19 -2.10 -18.23
C VAL A 349 -8.15 -2.03 -19.34
N ARG A 350 -8.53 -1.46 -20.49
CA ARG A 350 -7.62 -1.12 -21.58
C ARG A 350 -7.79 0.34 -21.97
N VAL A 351 -6.74 1.12 -21.82
CA VAL A 351 -6.71 2.52 -22.18
C VAL A 351 -6.05 2.67 -23.55
N LYS A 352 -6.76 3.27 -24.50
CA LYS A 352 -6.21 3.64 -25.82
C LYS A 352 -5.65 5.07 -25.76
N ALA A 353 -4.66 5.31 -24.91
CA ALA A 353 -4.03 6.62 -24.81
C ALA A 353 -2.70 6.63 -25.57
N GLN A 354 -2.42 7.73 -26.26
CA GLN A 354 -1.07 8.03 -26.74
C GLN A 354 -0.25 8.43 -25.53
N ILE A 355 0.64 7.54 -25.07
CA ILE A 355 1.58 7.84 -24.00
C ILE A 355 2.62 8.80 -24.57
N THR A 356 2.63 10.04 -24.12
CA THR A 356 3.75 10.94 -24.39
C THR A 356 4.81 10.76 -23.30
N PRO A 357 6.10 10.95 -23.60
CA PRO A 357 7.18 10.89 -22.60
C PRO A 357 7.00 11.87 -21.42
N THR A 358 6.10 12.85 -21.55
CA THR A 358 5.81 13.87 -20.53
C THR A 358 4.60 13.51 -19.66
N THR A 359 3.91 12.39 -19.90
CA THR A 359 2.79 11.97 -19.06
C THR A 359 3.38 11.47 -17.74
N PRO A 360 3.04 12.07 -16.58
CA PRO A 360 3.45 11.55 -15.29
C PRO A 360 3.06 10.07 -15.19
N GLN A 361 4.00 9.22 -14.78
CA GLN A 361 3.68 7.82 -14.57
C GLN A 361 2.99 7.72 -13.22
N SER A 362 1.66 7.69 -13.24
CA SER A 362 0.90 7.47 -12.02
C SER A 362 1.03 6.01 -11.58
N THR A 363 1.22 5.80 -10.28
CA THR A 363 1.61 4.49 -9.70
C THR A 363 0.60 3.95 -8.69
N PHE A 364 -0.64 4.44 -8.68
CA PHE A 364 -1.60 3.97 -7.68
C PHE A 364 -2.53 2.86 -8.21
N LEU A 365 -2.43 1.68 -7.61
CA LEU A 365 -3.43 0.61 -7.65
C LEU A 365 -3.68 0.10 -6.23
N GLY A 366 -4.91 0.20 -5.73
CA GLY A 366 -5.24 -0.15 -4.35
C GLY A 366 -6.67 -0.61 -4.17
N PHE A 367 -6.91 -1.33 -3.06
CA PHE A 367 -8.23 -1.75 -2.62
C PHE A 367 -8.45 -1.33 -1.17
N GLU A 368 -9.51 -0.56 -0.93
CA GLU A 368 -9.92 -0.14 0.40
C GLU A 368 -10.70 -1.23 1.13
N THR A 369 -11.41 -2.04 0.35
CA THR A 369 -12.15 -3.21 0.79
C THR A 369 -12.00 -4.31 -0.25
N PRO A 370 -12.42 -5.56 0.02
CA PRO A 370 -12.42 -6.60 -1.01
C PRO A 370 -13.28 -6.29 -2.25
N LEU A 371 -14.18 -5.29 -2.17
CA LEU A 371 -15.11 -4.92 -3.24
C LEU A 371 -14.78 -3.58 -3.90
N VAL A 372 -14.23 -2.64 -3.14
CA VAL A 372 -13.93 -1.28 -3.61
C VAL A 372 -12.44 -1.14 -3.83
N GLY A 373 -12.10 -0.77 -5.06
CA GLY A 373 -10.72 -0.57 -5.49
C GLY A 373 -10.60 0.52 -6.53
N ARG A 374 -9.39 1.02 -6.66
CA ARG A 374 -9.06 2.25 -7.35
C ARG A 374 -7.74 2.10 -8.09
N TRP A 375 -7.69 2.63 -9.30
CA TRP A 375 -6.49 2.66 -10.12
C TRP A 375 -6.39 4.01 -10.83
N ILE A 376 -5.22 4.65 -10.80
CA ILE A 376 -4.97 5.82 -11.63
C ILE A 376 -4.37 5.33 -12.96
N GLY A 377 -5.17 5.43 -14.01
CA GLY A 377 -4.74 5.15 -15.38
C GLY A 377 -4.49 6.42 -16.18
N PRO A 378 -3.75 6.34 -17.28
CA PRO A 378 -3.41 7.52 -18.09
C PRO A 378 -4.62 8.14 -18.83
N PRO A 379 -4.49 9.41 -19.27
CA PRO A 379 -3.46 10.34 -18.85
C PRO A 379 -3.65 10.79 -17.40
N ASP A 380 -4.89 10.82 -16.90
CA ASP A 380 -5.27 11.23 -15.53
C ASP A 380 -6.72 10.76 -15.30
N THR A 381 -6.92 9.45 -15.25
CA THR A 381 -8.25 8.83 -15.16
C THR A 381 -8.31 7.97 -13.90
N LEU A 382 -9.26 8.26 -13.02
CA LEU A 382 -9.55 7.42 -11.86
C LEU A 382 -10.47 6.28 -12.29
N TRP A 383 -9.97 5.07 -12.30
CA TRP A 383 -10.76 3.85 -12.47
C TRP A 383 -11.21 3.36 -11.11
N THR A 384 -12.50 3.02 -11.01
CA THR A 384 -13.13 2.56 -9.76
C THR A 384 -13.89 1.26 -10.00
N THR A 385 -13.69 0.30 -9.12
CA THR A 385 -14.55 -0.88 -8.98
C THR A 385 -15.31 -0.82 -7.67
N THR A 386 -16.52 -1.36 -7.64
CA THR A 386 -17.32 -1.56 -6.41
C THR A 386 -17.79 -3.00 -6.22
N ASP A 387 -17.39 -3.91 -7.11
CA ASP A 387 -17.73 -5.34 -7.12
C ASP A 387 -16.48 -6.25 -7.13
N GLY A 388 -15.36 -5.75 -6.61
CA GLY A 388 -14.13 -6.51 -6.41
C GLY A 388 -13.36 -6.80 -7.70
N GLY A 389 -13.40 -5.87 -8.67
CA GLY A 389 -12.78 -6.01 -9.99
C GLY A 389 -13.73 -6.50 -11.07
N GLY A 390 -14.95 -6.89 -10.71
CA GLY A 390 -15.96 -7.36 -11.65
C GLY A 390 -16.16 -6.40 -12.82
N ASN A 391 -16.29 -5.11 -12.51
CA ASN A 391 -16.48 -4.01 -13.44
C ASN A 391 -15.73 -2.76 -12.97
N TRP A 392 -15.18 -2.00 -13.94
CA TRP A 392 -14.45 -0.76 -13.69
C TRP A 392 -15.09 0.41 -14.43
N SER A 393 -15.36 1.49 -13.69
CA SER A 393 -15.85 2.76 -14.25
C SER A 393 -14.79 3.83 -14.18
N ALA A 394 -14.62 4.59 -15.27
CA ALA A 394 -13.73 5.73 -15.32
C ALA A 394 -14.43 7.01 -14.85
N SER A 395 -13.74 7.80 -14.03
CA SER A 395 -14.05 9.20 -13.76
C SER A 395 -12.81 10.07 -14.01
N LYS A 396 -13.05 11.35 -14.28
CA LYS A 396 -12.01 12.37 -14.24
C LYS A 396 -11.93 12.96 -12.85
N PHE A 397 -10.74 13.47 -12.52
CA PHE A 397 -10.56 14.26 -11.31
C PHE A 397 -11.41 15.52 -11.38
#